data_AF-A0A6L8M956-F1
#
_entry.id   AF-A0A6L8M956-F1
#
_cell.length_a   1.000
_cell.length_b   1.000
_cell.length_c   1.000
_cell.angle_alpha   90.00
_cell.angle_beta   90.00
_cell.angle_gamma   90.00
#
_symmetry.space_group_name_H-M   'P 1'
#
loop_
_entity.id
_entity.type
_entity.pdbx_description
1 polymer ?
#
loop_
_entity_poly.entity_id
_entity_poly.type
_entity_poly.pdbx_seq_one_letter_code
_entity_poly.pdbx_strand_id
1 'polypeptide(L)'
;MNAHPEIIEVSRLQGLIKESVKALLPLSNEQDTVVTDGGNWIHLRYVGRGTEQIQLELGDQFSIKTKIAYLSETLKRLTEIRNELRGE
;
A
#
# COMPACT_ATOMS: atom_id res chain seq x y z
N MET A 1 15.59 -27.04 -9.40
CA MET A 1 15.34 -25.83 -8.59
C MET A 1 13.84 -25.70 -8.46
N ASN A 2 13.27 -25.92 -7.28
CA ASN A 2 11.83 -25.75 -7.07
C ASN A 2 11.60 -24.26 -6.82
N ALA A 3 11.05 -23.55 -7.81
CA ALA A 3 10.54 -22.21 -7.57
C ALA A 3 9.43 -22.31 -6.52
N HIS A 4 9.56 -21.59 -5.40
CA HIS A 4 8.50 -21.46 -4.40
C HIS A 4 7.53 -20.38 -4.91
N PRO A 5 6.39 -20.74 -5.55
CA PRO A 5 5.57 -19.77 -6.27
C PRO A 5 5.01 -18.69 -5.34
N GLU A 6 4.80 -19.04 -4.08
CA GLU A 6 4.31 -18.15 -3.04
C GLU A 6 5.33 -17.05 -2.67
N ILE A 7 6.63 -17.33 -2.73
CA ILE A 7 7.66 -16.31 -2.49
C ILE A 7 7.69 -15.32 -3.65
N ILE A 8 7.56 -15.81 -4.89
CA ILE A 8 7.46 -14.98 -6.09
C ILE A 8 6.23 -14.06 -5.98
N GLU A 9 5.10 -14.59 -5.50
CA GLU A 9 3.88 -13.83 -5.32
C GLU A 9 4.01 -12.71 -4.28
N VAL A 10 4.69 -12.97 -3.15
CA VAL A 10 5.00 -11.91 -2.17
C VAL A 10 5.82 -10.80 -2.83
N SER A 11 6.90 -11.14 -3.54
CA SER A 11 7.74 -10.13 -4.23
C SER A 11 6.96 -9.35 -5.29
N ARG A 12 6.08 -10.03 -6.04
CA ARG A 12 5.21 -9.39 -7.03
C ARG A 12 4.27 -8.37 -6.38
N LEU A 13 3.59 -8.75 -5.30
CA LEU A 13 2.67 -7.86 -4.57
C LEU A 13 3.41 -6.67 -3.95
N GLN A 14 4.60 -6.89 -3.39
CA GLN A 14 5.44 -5.80 -2.87
C GLN A 14 5.83 -4.81 -3.97
N GLY A 15 6.15 -5.29 -5.18
CA GLY A 15 6.40 -4.44 -6.34
C GLY A 15 5.19 -3.57 -6.71
N LEU A 16 4.01 -4.18 -6.81
CA LEU A 16 2.75 -3.47 -7.12
C LEU A 16 2.36 -2.45 -6.05
N ILE A 17 2.60 -2.76 -4.78
CA ILE A 17 2.38 -1.81 -3.68
C ILE A 17 3.32 -0.61 -3.83
N LYS A 18 4.60 -0.83 -4.11
CA LYS A 18 5.58 0.25 -4.34
C LYS A 18 5.18 1.14 -5.51
N GLU A 19 4.70 0.55 -6.60
CA GLU A 19 4.17 1.30 -7.75
C GLU A 19 2.92 2.11 -7.38
N SER A 20 2.01 1.50 -6.60
CA SER A 20 0.79 2.15 -6.13
C SER A 20 1.09 3.35 -5.22
N VAL A 21 2.03 3.21 -4.27
CA VAL A 21 2.48 4.32 -3.41
C VAL A 21 3.06 5.45 -4.26
N LYS A 22 3.93 5.14 -5.23
CA LYS A 22 4.48 6.14 -6.16
C LYS A 22 3.39 6.85 -6.98
N ALA A 23 2.31 6.16 -7.32
CA ALA A 23 1.19 6.75 -8.04
C ALA A 23 0.27 7.61 -7.15
N LEU A 24 0.25 7.37 -5.83
CA LEU A 24 -0.52 8.15 -4.86
C LEU A 24 0.16 9.48 -4.49
N LEU A 25 1.49 9.50 -4.39
CA LEU A 25 2.24 10.70 -3.98
C LEU A 25 1.90 11.97 -4.80
N PRO A 26 1.79 11.92 -6.15
CA PRO A 26 1.44 13.09 -6.95
C PRO A 26 0.00 13.59 -6.76
N LEU A 27 -0.88 12.78 -6.15
CA LEU A 27 -2.26 13.15 -5.86
C LEU A 27 -2.40 13.89 -4.52
N SER A 28 -1.29 14.07 -3.78
CA SER A 28 -1.28 14.79 -2.52
C SER A 28 -1.71 16.26 -2.70
N ASN A 29 -2.64 16.71 -1.88
CA ASN A 29 -3.20 18.06 -1.88
C ASN A 29 -3.37 18.57 -0.44
N GLU A 30 -2.72 19.69 -0.11
CA GLU A 30 -2.76 20.30 1.23
C GLU A 30 -4.15 20.76 1.69
N GLN A 31 -5.09 20.93 0.76
CA GLN A 31 -6.47 21.34 1.07
C GLN A 31 -7.44 20.17 1.23
N ASP A 32 -7.05 18.97 0.81
CA ASP A 32 -7.93 17.79 0.82
C ASP A 32 -7.30 16.59 1.53
N THR A 33 -6.23 16.03 0.95
CA THR A 33 -5.54 14.85 1.48
C THR A 33 -4.04 14.94 1.23
N VAL A 34 -3.25 14.95 2.31
CA VAL A 34 -1.78 14.91 2.23
C VAL A 34 -1.30 13.46 2.31
N VAL A 35 -0.49 13.05 1.35
CA VAL A 35 0.10 11.70 1.29
C VAL A 35 1.58 11.76 1.61
N THR A 36 2.06 10.88 2.51
CA THR A 36 3.47 10.82 2.91
C THR A 36 3.97 9.38 2.86
N ASP A 37 5.12 9.16 2.22
CA ASP A 37 5.82 7.88 2.15
C ASP A 37 6.95 7.83 3.20
N GLY A 38 6.91 6.80 4.05
CA GLY A 38 7.92 6.50 5.06
C GLY A 38 8.75 5.25 4.75
N GLY A 39 8.75 4.78 3.50
CA GLY A 39 9.49 3.62 3.02
C GLY A 39 8.76 2.30 3.23
N ASN A 40 8.38 1.99 4.47
CA ASN A 40 7.59 0.78 4.81
C ASN A 40 6.19 1.11 5.34
N TRP A 41 5.82 2.38 5.33
CA TRP A 41 4.46 2.80 5.61
C TRP A 41 4.09 3.95 4.70
N ILE A 42 2.78 4.09 4.46
CA ILE A 42 2.19 5.28 3.85
C ILE A 42 1.23 5.90 4.87
N HIS A 43 1.28 7.22 5.00
CA HIS A 43 0.40 7.98 5.86
C HIS A 43 -0.45 8.91 5.01
N LEU A 44 -1.75 8.91 5.28
CA LEU A 44 -2.74 9.76 4.65
C LEU A 44 -3.34 10.66 5.69
N ARG A 45 -3.25 11.97 5.48
CA ARG A 45 -3.93 12.97 6.31
C ARG A 45 -5.05 13.60 5.51
N TYR A 46 -6.28 13.18 5.80
CA TYR A 46 -7.49 13.76 5.24
C TYR A 46 -7.84 15.03 6.02
N VAL A 47 -7.71 16.19 5.38
CA VAL A 47 -7.94 17.50 5.99
C VAL A 47 -9.37 17.56 6.56
N GLY A 48 -9.46 17.81 7.87
CA GLY A 48 -10.73 17.84 8.60
C GLY A 48 -11.41 16.49 8.85
N ARG A 49 -10.86 15.37 8.38
CA ARG A 49 -11.48 14.03 8.45
C ARG A 49 -10.67 13.00 9.23
N GLY A 50 -9.37 13.21 9.40
CA GLY A 50 -8.50 12.37 10.23
C GLY A 50 -7.29 11.84 9.48
N THR A 51 -6.76 10.72 9.93
CA THR A 51 -5.53 10.11 9.39
C THR A 51 -5.65 8.61 9.26
N GLU A 52 -5.01 8.05 8.24
CA GLU A 52 -4.83 6.61 8.04
C GLU A 52 -3.34 6.32 7.86
N GLN A 53 -2.84 5.25 8.48
CA GLN A 53 -1.49 4.77 8.27
C GLN A 53 -1.54 3.28 7.89
N ILE A 54 -0.87 2.93 6.79
CA ILE A 54 -0.85 1.57 6.28
C ILE A 54 0.60 1.09 6.25
N GLN A 55 0.86 -0.05 6.88
CA GLN A 55 2.14 -0.75 6.78
C GLN A 55 2.21 -1.44 5.41
N LEU A 56 3.33 -1.32 4.69
CA LEU A 56 3.45 -1.80 3.31
C LEU A 56 4.01 -3.21 3.20
N GLU A 57 4.72 -3.67 4.24
CA GLU A 57 5.31 -5.02 4.31
C GLU A 57 5.17 -5.60 5.73
N LEU A 58 4.95 -6.92 5.81
CA LEU A 58 4.98 -7.66 7.06
C LEU A 58 6.34 -8.33 7.29
N GLY A 59 6.80 -8.34 8.54
CA GLY A 59 8.05 -8.97 8.94
C GLY A 59 8.06 -10.50 8.81
N ASP A 60 9.23 -11.10 9.02
CA ASP A 60 9.47 -12.53 8.79
C ASP A 60 8.84 -13.48 9.79
N GLN A 61 8.31 -12.95 10.90
CA GLN A 61 7.51 -13.72 11.85
C GLN A 61 6.17 -14.22 11.27
N PHE A 62 5.71 -13.64 10.16
CA PHE A 62 4.44 -14.01 9.54
C PHE A 62 4.62 -15.07 8.45
N SER A 63 3.66 -16.00 8.37
CA SER A 63 3.63 -17.02 7.31
C SER A 63 3.52 -16.39 5.92
N ILE A 64 4.04 -17.07 4.89
CA ILE A 64 3.95 -16.59 3.50
C ILE A 64 2.48 -16.36 3.10
N LYS A 65 1.58 -17.26 3.48
CA LYS A 65 0.14 -17.11 3.25
C LYS A 65 -0.44 -15.84 3.88
N THR A 66 -0.05 -15.54 5.12
CA THR A 66 -0.45 -14.31 5.81
C THR A 66 0.09 -13.08 5.09
N LYS A 67 1.36 -13.11 4.66
CA LYS A 67 1.98 -12.02 3.89
C LYS A 67 1.21 -11.77 2.58
N ILE A 68 0.89 -12.82 1.82
CA ILE A 68 0.13 -12.70 0.56
C ILE A 68 -1.25 -12.07 0.80
N ALA A 69 -2.00 -12.56 1.78
CA ALA A 69 -3.33 -12.02 2.10
C ALA A 69 -3.25 -10.53 2.48
N TYR A 70 -2.34 -10.19 3.39
CA TYR A 70 -2.14 -8.82 3.84
C TYR A 70 -1.74 -7.88 2.70
N LEU A 71 -0.78 -8.27 1.87
CA LEU A 71 -0.32 -7.45 0.75
C LEU A 71 -1.41 -7.29 -0.33
N SER A 72 -2.23 -8.31 -0.54
CA SER A 72 -3.37 -8.24 -1.47
C SER A 72 -4.43 -7.25 -0.98
N GLU A 73 -4.78 -7.27 0.30
CA GLU A 73 -5.69 -6.31 0.92
C GLU A 73 -5.11 -4.90 0.92
N THR A 74 -3.82 -4.76 1.21
CA THR A 74 -3.11 -3.48 1.15
C THR A 74 -3.17 -2.89 -0.25
N LEU A 75 -2.87 -3.67 -1.29
CA LEU A 75 -2.95 -3.22 -2.68
C LEU A 75 -4.38 -2.79 -3.07
N LYS A 76 -5.39 -3.52 -2.59
CA LYS A 76 -6.79 -3.16 -2.79
C LYS A 76 -7.10 -1.81 -2.14
N ARG A 77 -6.73 -1.61 -0.88
CA ARG A 77 -6.96 -0.34 -0.17
C ARG A 77 -6.24 0.84 -0.83
N LEU A 78 -5.00 0.66 -1.29
CA LEU A 78 -4.27 1.70 -2.04
C LEU A 78 -4.98 2.06 -3.35
N THR A 79 -5.61 1.08 -4.01
CA THR A 79 -6.40 1.33 -5.23
C THR A 79 -7.67 2.11 -4.91
N GLU A 80 -8.39 1.75 -3.84
CA GLU A 80 -9.57 2.47 -3.37
C GLU A 80 -9.24 3.92 -3.03
N ILE A 81 -8.19 4.15 -2.24
CA ILE A 81 -7.68 5.49 -1.92
C ILE A 81 -7.36 6.28 -3.19
N ARG A 82 -6.68 5.66 -4.17
CA ARG A 82 -6.34 6.35 -5.41
C ARG A 82 -7.59 6.83 -6.15
N ASN A 83 -8.64 6.01 -6.18
CA ASN A 83 -9.90 6.37 -6.82
C ASN A 83 -10.60 7.49 -6.03
N GLU A 84 -10.63 7.41 -4.69
CA GLU A 84 -11.14 8.46 -3.81
C GLU A 84 -10.46 9.82 -4.10
N LEU A 85 -9.12 9.83 -4.24
CA LEU A 85 -8.34 11.05 -4.52
C LEU A 85 -8.53 11.58 -5.95
N ARG A 86 -8.91 10.73 -6.90
CA ARG A 86 -9.20 11.13 -8.29
C ARG A 86 -10.67 11.51 -8.50
N GLY A 87 -11.54 11.20 -7.54
CA GLY A 87 -12.99 11.33 -7.67
C GLY A 87 -13.62 10.31 -8.63
N GLU A 88 -13.02 9.11 -8.74
CA GLU A 88 -13.46 7.98 -9.59
C GLU A 88 -14.33 6.98 -8.83
#